data_AF-Q6ZHS1-F1
#
_entry.id   AF-Q6ZHS1-F1
#
_cell.length_a   1.000
_cell.length_b   1.000
_cell.length_c   1.000
_cell.angle_alpha   90.00
_cell.angle_beta   90.00
_cell.angle_gamma   90.00
#
_symmetry.space_group_name_H-M   'P 1'
#
loop_
_entity.id
_entity.type
_entity.pdbx_description
1 polymer ?
#
loop_
_entity_poly.entity_id
_entity_poly.type
_entity_poly.pdbx_seq_one_letter_code
_entity_poly.pdbx_strand_id
1 'polypeptide(L)'
;MGEEAAAATVTAAAAAAASGGAPHLLLICFPGQGHVNPMLRLAKRIAAKGLVVTFSSTSAIGAKLVESSGVSVGGDGVPLGGGRIRFEFLEDGFDGSDLDELMRHLGTAGPAAFAELLARQEAAGRPVACVVGNPFIPWAVDVAAAAGILSAVLWVQSCAVFSLYYHRVHGLVEFPPEDDLDARLTLPGLPAMSVADVPSFLLPSNPYMSLTEAIQQQIRTIDKATWVFVNSFTELERDVVDALRGVATSPPPPPLIPVGPLIELEGDAAVRGDMIRAADDCVGWLDEHPPRSVVYASLGSVVVLSAGEVAEMAHGLASTGRPFLWVVRPDSRALLPEGFLDAVAGRGMVVPWSPQEQVLVHPAVACFLTHCGWNSTLETVAAGVPVVAFPQWGDQCTDAMFLVDELGMGVRHVEAFVEEVKARAAKA
;
A
#
# COMPACT_ATOMS: atom_id res chain seq x y z
N MET A 1 -7.57 22.81 21.24
CA MET A 1 -6.38 21.93 21.20
C MET A 1 -5.36 22.35 20.13
N GLY A 2 -5.30 23.63 19.71
CA GLY A 2 -4.28 24.10 18.76
C GLY A 2 -2.89 24.34 19.36
N GLU A 3 -2.79 24.47 20.68
CA GLU A 3 -1.53 24.79 21.37
C GLU A 3 -0.60 23.58 21.55
N GLU A 4 -1.12 22.37 21.76
CA GLU A 4 -0.29 21.17 21.94
C GLU A 4 0.36 20.70 20.63
N ALA A 5 -0.38 20.76 19.52
CA ALA A 5 0.18 20.47 18.20
C ALA A 5 1.27 21.49 17.81
N ALA A 6 1.07 22.77 18.16
CA ALA A 6 2.08 23.80 17.99
C ALA A 6 3.30 23.55 18.89
N ALA A 7 3.10 23.17 20.16
CA ALA A 7 4.17 22.88 21.10
C ALA A 7 5.03 21.68 20.67
N ALA A 8 4.41 20.60 20.19
CA ALA A 8 5.10 19.43 19.64
C ALA A 8 5.92 19.76 18.38
N THR A 9 5.39 20.64 17.53
CA THR A 9 6.12 21.12 16.34
C THR A 9 7.35 21.96 16.73
N VAL A 10 7.24 22.77 17.78
CA VAL A 10 8.33 23.60 18.30
C VAL A 10 9.45 22.75 18.92
N THR A 11 9.15 21.67 19.62
CA THR A 11 10.18 20.80 20.24
C THR A 11 11.00 20.02 19.21
N ALA A 12 10.39 19.49 18.15
CA ALA A 12 11.14 18.81 17.09
C ALA A 12 12.04 19.78 16.30
N ALA A 13 11.54 20.98 16.02
CA ALA A 13 12.36 22.05 15.44
C ALA A 13 13.49 22.49 16.40
N ALA A 14 13.26 22.52 17.71
CA ALA A 14 14.27 22.85 18.71
C ALA A 14 15.37 21.78 18.84
N ALA A 15 15.02 20.49 18.74
CA ALA A 15 16.00 19.39 18.73
C ALA A 15 16.89 19.43 17.47
N ALA A 16 16.32 19.76 16.31
CA ALA A 16 17.09 19.98 15.08
C ALA A 16 17.93 21.27 15.14
N ALA A 17 17.38 22.35 15.72
CA ALA A 17 18.09 23.62 15.89
C ALA A 17 19.28 23.49 16.88
N ALA A 18 19.18 22.61 17.88
CA ALA A 18 20.25 22.36 18.83
C ALA A 18 21.49 21.68 18.19
N SER A 19 21.32 20.94 17.08
CA SER A 19 22.41 20.29 16.34
C SER A 19 22.85 21.05 15.09
N GLY A 20 22.17 22.13 14.71
CA GLY A 20 22.49 22.94 13.53
C GLY A 20 22.28 22.23 12.18
N GLY A 21 21.68 21.03 12.18
CA GLY A 21 21.42 20.22 11.00
C GLY A 21 19.96 20.28 10.54
N ALA A 22 19.71 19.86 9.30
CA ALA A 22 18.35 19.64 8.82
C ALA A 22 17.67 18.51 9.64
N PRO A 23 16.36 18.62 9.95
CA PRO A 23 15.64 17.56 10.65
C PRO A 23 15.78 16.19 9.94
N HIS A 24 15.96 15.14 10.73
CA HIS A 24 16.11 13.77 10.25
C HIS A 24 14.83 12.97 10.49
N LEU A 25 14.23 12.45 9.41
CA LEU A 25 13.09 11.53 9.48
C LEU A 25 13.55 10.11 9.20
N LEU A 26 13.02 9.14 9.94
CA LEU A 26 13.25 7.72 9.70
C LEU A 26 11.93 7.02 9.39
N LEU A 27 11.82 6.46 8.19
CA LEU A 27 10.64 5.76 7.70
C LEU A 27 10.87 4.25 7.87
N ILE A 28 9.97 3.55 8.54
CA ILE A 28 10.02 2.08 8.70
C ILE A 28 8.86 1.42 7.97
N CYS A 29 9.18 0.58 6.98
CA CYS A 29 8.22 0.03 6.04
C CYS A 29 7.95 -1.46 6.25
N PHE A 30 6.70 -1.88 6.03
CA PHE A 30 6.34 -3.30 5.95
C PHE A 30 6.99 -3.92 4.70
N PRO A 31 7.54 -5.15 4.77
CA PRO A 31 8.30 -5.77 3.69
C PRO A 31 7.43 -6.31 2.54
N GLY A 32 6.66 -5.43 1.89
CA GLY A 32 5.86 -5.73 0.69
C GLY A 32 5.92 -4.62 -0.34
N GLN A 33 5.86 -4.96 -1.64
CA GLN A 33 6.07 -4.01 -2.74
C GLN A 33 5.05 -2.85 -2.70
N GLY A 34 3.78 -3.17 -2.45
CA GLY A 34 2.72 -2.19 -2.28
C GLY A 34 2.91 -1.24 -1.08
N HIS A 35 3.82 -1.54 -0.15
CA HIS A 35 4.12 -0.70 1.00
C HIS A 35 5.40 0.12 0.76
N VAL A 36 6.41 -0.51 0.15
CA VAL A 36 7.71 0.10 -0.16
C VAL A 36 7.53 1.27 -1.13
N ASN A 37 6.74 1.11 -2.20
CA ASN A 37 6.56 2.14 -3.21
C ASN A 37 6.04 3.48 -2.64
N PRO A 38 4.86 3.55 -1.99
CA PRO A 38 4.36 4.81 -1.45
C PRO A 38 5.28 5.35 -0.34
N MET A 39 5.85 4.49 0.51
CA MET A 39 6.76 4.93 1.57
C MET A 39 8.03 5.58 1.00
N LEU A 40 8.63 4.98 -0.03
CA LEU A 40 9.81 5.54 -0.67
C LEU A 40 9.50 6.81 -1.47
N ARG A 41 8.34 6.88 -2.13
CA ARG A 41 7.87 8.10 -2.81
C ARG A 41 7.64 9.25 -1.81
N LEU A 42 7.07 8.97 -0.63
CA LEU A 42 6.99 9.95 0.46
C LEU A 42 8.40 10.37 0.94
N ALA A 43 9.30 9.41 1.17
CA ALA A 43 10.68 9.67 1.56
C ALA A 43 11.36 10.66 0.60
N LYS A 44 11.19 10.44 -0.70
CA LYS A 44 11.71 11.30 -1.77
C LYS A 44 11.13 12.70 -1.72
N ARG A 45 9.80 12.84 -1.58
CA ARG A 45 9.14 14.15 -1.46
C ARG A 45 9.60 14.94 -0.25
N ILE A 46 9.85 14.27 0.88
CA ILE A 46 10.36 14.88 2.11
C ILE A 46 11.83 15.31 1.93
N ALA A 47 12.68 14.43 1.42
CA ALA A 47 14.09 14.73 1.16
C ALA A 47 14.24 15.90 0.19
N ALA A 48 13.45 15.94 -0.88
CA ALA A 48 13.45 17.03 -1.86
C ALA A 48 13.19 18.42 -1.23
N LYS A 49 12.49 18.47 -0.09
CA LYS A 49 12.18 19.70 0.66
C LYS A 49 13.28 20.14 1.64
N GLY A 50 14.45 19.51 1.65
CA GLY A 50 15.58 19.95 2.47
C GLY A 50 15.86 19.10 3.71
N LEU A 51 15.18 17.97 3.89
CA LEU A 51 15.34 17.12 5.06
C LEU A 51 16.28 15.95 4.79
N VAL A 52 16.83 15.37 5.86
CA VAL A 52 17.49 14.07 5.80
C VAL A 52 16.43 13.01 6.04
N VAL A 53 16.35 12.02 5.17
CA VAL A 53 15.40 10.91 5.31
C VAL A 53 16.14 9.59 5.24
N THR A 54 15.96 8.74 6.24
CA THR A 54 16.42 7.34 6.19
C THR A 54 15.23 6.44 5.96
N PHE A 55 15.22 5.74 4.83
CA PHE A 55 14.27 4.66 4.57
C PHE A 55 14.79 3.36 5.17
N SER A 56 13.92 2.64 5.87
CA SER A 56 14.21 1.36 6.50
C SER A 56 13.10 0.34 6.31
N SER A 57 13.49 -0.93 6.35
CA SER A 57 12.65 -2.13 6.31
C SER A 57 13.46 -3.30 6.87
N THR A 58 12.98 -4.54 6.69
CA THR A 58 13.73 -5.75 7.03
C THR A 58 15.02 -5.88 6.22
N SER A 59 15.99 -6.65 6.74
CA SER A 59 17.25 -6.94 6.03
C SER A 59 17.01 -7.57 4.64
N ALA A 60 16.02 -8.45 4.52
CA ALA A 60 15.65 -9.09 3.27
C ALA A 60 15.16 -8.09 2.20
N ILE A 61 14.43 -7.05 2.59
CA ILE A 61 14.03 -5.98 1.67
C ILE A 61 15.23 -5.14 1.26
N GLY A 62 16.15 -4.89 2.20
CA GLY A 62 17.40 -4.22 1.91
C GLY A 62 18.21 -4.94 0.84
N ALA A 63 18.38 -6.25 0.97
CA ALA A 63 19.07 -7.08 -0.01
C ALA A 63 18.40 -6.97 -1.41
N LYS A 64 17.07 -7.07 -1.48
CA LYS A 64 16.33 -6.94 -2.74
C LYS A 64 16.52 -5.57 -3.38
N LEU A 65 16.41 -4.47 -2.62
CA LEU A 65 16.57 -3.11 -3.15
C LEU A 65 17.99 -2.82 -3.63
N VAL A 66 19.01 -3.37 -2.97
CA VAL A 66 20.40 -3.28 -3.44
C VAL A 66 20.55 -4.00 -4.78
N GLU A 67 20.00 -5.21 -4.91
CA GLU A 67 20.12 -6.03 -6.11
C GLU A 67 19.33 -5.46 -7.30
N SER A 68 18.07 -5.05 -7.09
CA SER A 68 17.16 -4.65 -8.16
C SER A 68 17.25 -3.17 -8.54
N SER A 69 17.54 -2.31 -7.56
CA SER A 69 17.47 -0.85 -7.71
C SER A 69 18.81 -0.15 -7.46
N GLY A 70 19.89 -0.89 -7.16
CA GLY A 70 21.23 -0.33 -6.99
C GLY A 70 21.39 0.60 -5.78
N VAL A 71 20.52 0.44 -4.78
CA VAL A 71 20.53 1.25 -3.56
C VAL A 71 21.83 1.03 -2.77
N SER A 72 22.44 2.10 -2.27
CA SER A 72 23.59 2.03 -1.36
C SER A 72 23.16 2.13 0.10
N VAL A 73 23.53 1.14 0.92
CA VAL A 73 23.22 1.08 2.36
C VAL A 73 24.26 1.85 3.15
N GLY A 74 23.81 2.64 4.13
CA GLY A 74 24.66 3.47 4.98
C GLY A 74 25.21 4.71 4.26
N GLY A 75 26.41 5.15 4.66
CA GLY A 75 27.06 6.34 4.10
C GLY A 75 26.32 7.64 4.44
N ASP A 76 26.36 8.64 3.55
CA ASP A 76 25.61 9.91 3.69
C ASP A 76 24.32 9.96 2.86
N GLY A 77 23.96 8.84 2.21
CA GLY A 77 22.85 8.77 1.27
C GLY A 77 23.09 9.58 -0.01
N VAL A 78 22.09 9.59 -0.88
CA VAL A 78 22.12 10.33 -2.14
C VAL A 78 21.43 11.70 -1.98
N PRO A 79 22.02 12.78 -2.53
CA PRO A 79 21.34 14.08 -2.58
C PRO A 79 20.04 14.00 -3.38
N LEU A 80 18.98 14.61 -2.87
CA LEU A 80 17.70 14.72 -3.58
C LEU A 80 17.05 16.05 -3.23
N GLY A 81 16.89 16.92 -4.24
CA GLY A 81 16.47 18.30 -4.03
C GLY A 81 17.38 19.02 -3.02
N GLY A 82 16.78 19.66 -2.01
CA GLY A 82 17.55 20.33 -0.96
C GLY A 82 18.11 19.42 0.14
N GLY A 83 17.74 18.13 0.15
CA GLY A 83 18.02 17.20 1.23
C GLY A 83 18.73 15.93 0.78
N ARG A 84 18.56 14.85 1.55
CA ARG A 84 19.24 13.56 1.32
C ARG A 84 18.32 12.40 1.64
N ILE A 85 18.42 11.34 0.84
CA ILE A 85 17.78 10.05 1.11
C ILE A 85 18.84 8.98 1.36
N ARG A 86 18.70 8.30 2.49
CA ARG A 86 19.58 7.24 2.99
C ARG A 86 18.79 5.94 3.10
N PHE A 87 19.52 4.84 3.13
CA PHE A 87 18.96 3.52 3.35
C PHE A 87 19.73 2.81 4.46
N GLU A 88 18.99 2.33 5.45
CA GLU A 88 19.47 1.50 6.55
C GLU A 88 18.39 0.44 6.78
N PHE A 89 18.76 -0.78 7.16
CA PHE A 89 17.78 -1.85 7.34
C PHE A 89 17.90 -2.48 8.72
N LEU A 90 16.85 -3.14 9.17
CA LEU A 90 16.86 -3.87 10.43
C LEU A 90 17.83 -5.05 10.34
N GLU A 91 18.59 -5.30 11.41
CA GLU A 91 19.39 -6.50 11.58
C GLU A 91 18.53 -7.58 12.24
N ASP A 92 17.51 -8.03 11.50
CA ASP A 92 16.45 -8.90 12.00
C ASP A 92 16.68 -10.38 11.64
N GLY A 93 17.39 -10.66 10.55
CA GLY A 93 17.87 -12.01 10.20
C GLY A 93 16.78 -12.98 9.76
N PHE A 94 15.61 -12.47 9.33
CA PHE A 94 14.51 -13.30 8.84
C PHE A 94 14.70 -13.71 7.37
N ASP A 95 14.68 -15.02 7.11
CA ASP A 95 14.82 -15.62 5.79
C ASP A 95 13.60 -16.49 5.37
N GLY A 96 12.53 -16.48 6.17
CA GLY A 96 11.29 -17.22 5.91
C GLY A 96 10.44 -16.63 4.78
N SER A 97 9.55 -17.46 4.22
CA SER A 97 8.60 -17.06 3.17
C SER A 97 7.14 -17.00 3.65
N ASP A 98 6.84 -17.55 4.82
CA ASP A 98 5.49 -17.57 5.37
C ASP A 98 5.11 -16.21 5.99
N LEU A 99 3.89 -15.74 5.68
CA LEU A 99 3.42 -14.43 6.11
C LEU A 99 3.21 -14.36 7.62
N ASP A 100 2.66 -15.41 8.24
CA ASP A 100 2.41 -15.42 9.68
C ASP A 100 3.72 -15.52 10.48
N GLU A 101 4.68 -16.31 9.98
CA GLU A 101 6.04 -16.34 10.54
C GLU A 101 6.73 -14.97 10.46
N LEU A 102 6.60 -14.28 9.32
CA LEU A 102 7.10 -12.93 9.13
C LEU A 102 6.44 -11.94 10.10
N MET A 103 5.11 -11.97 10.22
CA MET A 103 4.37 -11.09 11.13
C MET A 103 4.79 -11.31 12.58
N ARG A 104 4.92 -12.57 13.00
CA ARG A 104 5.42 -12.94 14.33
C ARG A 104 6.86 -12.48 14.53
N HIS A 105 7.73 -12.64 13.53
CA HIS A 105 9.11 -12.18 13.60
C HIS A 105 9.19 -10.65 13.75
N LEU A 106 8.46 -9.91 12.91
CA LEU A 106 8.36 -8.45 12.99
C LEU A 106 7.85 -7.99 14.36
N GLY A 107 6.87 -8.67 14.94
CA GLY A 107 6.34 -8.33 16.25
C GLY A 107 7.28 -8.63 17.42
N THR A 108 8.16 -9.65 17.29
CA THR A 108 9.03 -10.11 18.38
C THR A 108 10.43 -9.48 18.34
N ALA A 109 11.07 -9.44 17.17
CA ALA A 109 12.42 -8.92 16.99
C ALA A 109 12.45 -7.46 16.51
N GLY A 110 11.42 -7.04 15.76
CA GLY A 110 11.34 -5.72 15.15
C GLY A 110 11.49 -4.54 16.13
N PRO A 111 10.80 -4.52 17.29
CA PRO A 111 10.92 -3.41 18.24
C PRO A 111 12.34 -3.17 18.75
N ALA A 112 13.05 -4.25 19.10
CA ALA A 112 14.41 -4.16 19.61
C ALA A 112 15.40 -3.73 18.51
N ALA A 113 15.30 -4.35 17.32
CA ALA A 113 16.14 -4.00 16.17
C ALA A 113 15.92 -2.54 15.73
N PHE A 114 14.69 -2.04 15.80
CA PHE A 114 14.37 -0.67 15.46
C PHE A 114 14.86 0.34 16.51
N ALA A 115 14.72 0.02 17.80
CA ALA A 115 15.28 0.83 18.88
C ALA A 115 16.81 0.95 18.76
N GLU A 116 17.49 -0.14 18.41
CA GLU A 116 18.93 -0.13 18.13
C GLU A 116 19.27 0.74 16.92
N LEU A 117 18.49 0.66 15.83
CA LEU A 117 18.67 1.53 14.67
C LEU A 117 18.55 3.01 15.03
N LEU A 118 17.55 3.40 15.83
CA LEU A 118 17.38 4.78 16.32
C LEU A 118 18.60 5.22 17.14
N ALA A 119 19.06 4.40 18.08
CA ALA A 119 20.24 4.68 18.90
C ALA A 119 21.52 4.82 18.05
N ARG A 120 21.68 4.00 17.00
CA ARG A 120 22.81 4.12 16.06
C ARG A 120 22.78 5.45 15.29
N GLN A 121 21.61 5.92 14.87
CA GLN A 121 21.49 7.22 14.21
C GLN A 121 21.86 8.38 15.14
N GLU A 122 21.42 8.33 16.40
CA GLU A 122 21.81 9.31 17.42
C GLU A 122 23.33 9.29 17.68
N ALA A 123 23.91 8.11 17.93
CA ALA A 123 25.34 7.96 18.17
C ALA A 123 26.21 8.42 16.99
N ALA A 124 25.69 8.32 15.76
CA ALA A 124 26.36 8.82 14.56
C ALA A 124 26.14 10.33 14.30
N GLY A 125 25.59 11.07 15.27
CA GLY A 125 25.38 12.53 15.20
C GLY A 125 24.19 12.94 14.33
N ARG A 126 23.22 12.05 14.11
CA ARG A 126 22.02 12.29 13.29
C ARG A 126 20.76 11.87 14.04
N PRO A 127 20.45 12.49 15.20
CA PRO A 127 19.27 12.13 15.98
C PRO A 127 17.99 12.23 15.14
N VAL A 128 17.14 11.22 15.23
CA VAL A 128 15.87 11.16 14.49
C VAL A 128 14.87 12.09 15.17
N ALA A 129 14.32 13.04 14.42
CA ALA A 129 13.33 14.00 14.90
C ALA A 129 11.89 13.47 14.79
N CYS A 130 11.63 12.59 13.81
CA CYS A 130 10.32 11.97 13.62
C CYS A 130 10.45 10.60 12.95
N VAL A 131 9.69 9.62 13.44
CA VAL A 131 9.52 8.31 12.82
C VAL A 131 8.22 8.29 12.01
N VAL A 132 8.26 7.76 10.79
CA VAL A 132 7.05 7.48 10.01
C VAL A 132 6.88 5.98 9.86
N GLY A 133 5.89 5.41 10.54
CA GLY A 133 5.57 3.99 10.51
C GLY A 133 4.65 3.60 9.36
N ASN A 134 4.74 2.33 8.96
CA ASN A 134 3.74 1.69 8.11
C ASN A 134 2.61 1.09 8.98
N PRO A 135 1.34 1.08 8.54
CA PRO A 135 0.22 0.62 9.36
C PRO A 135 0.23 -0.87 9.72
N PHE A 136 1.05 -1.69 9.04
CA PHE A 136 1.27 -3.10 9.43
C PHE A 136 2.46 -3.28 10.39
N ILE A 137 3.06 -2.17 10.87
CA ILE A 137 4.12 -2.15 11.87
C ILE A 137 3.65 -1.29 13.07
N PRO A 138 2.63 -1.76 13.82
CA PRO A 138 2.00 -0.96 14.87
C PRO A 138 2.95 -0.60 16.02
N TRP A 139 4.00 -1.38 16.25
CA TRP A 139 4.97 -1.11 17.30
C TRP A 139 5.89 0.08 16.98
N ALA A 140 5.94 0.57 15.75
CA ALA A 140 6.84 1.67 15.36
C ALA A 140 6.54 2.97 16.15
N VAL A 141 5.25 3.27 16.38
CA VAL A 141 4.84 4.44 17.16
C VAL A 141 5.18 4.28 18.64
N ASP A 142 5.11 3.06 19.18
CA ASP A 142 5.45 2.76 20.57
C ASP A 142 6.96 2.90 20.83
N VAL A 143 7.78 2.39 19.90
CA VAL A 143 9.24 2.51 19.98
C VAL A 143 9.68 3.97 19.87
N ALA A 144 9.08 4.74 18.96
CA ALA A 144 9.34 6.18 18.85
C ALA A 144 8.95 6.94 20.13
N ALA A 145 7.77 6.66 20.69
CA ALA A 145 7.32 7.26 21.95
C ALA A 145 8.26 6.94 23.12
N ALA A 146 8.74 5.68 23.23
CA ALA A 146 9.70 5.27 24.25
C ALA A 146 11.05 5.99 24.12
N ALA A 147 11.44 6.38 22.91
CA ALA A 147 12.62 7.17 22.62
C ALA A 147 12.38 8.70 22.71
N GLY A 148 11.16 9.16 23.01
CA GLY A 148 10.82 10.58 23.03
C GLY A 148 10.80 11.25 21.64
N ILE A 149 10.63 10.47 20.58
CA ILE A 149 10.64 10.91 19.19
C ILE A 149 9.20 11.08 18.70
N LEU A 150 8.91 12.14 17.94
CA LEU A 150 7.60 12.30 17.30
C LEU A 150 7.33 11.14 16.34
N SER A 151 6.07 10.77 16.16
CA SER A 151 5.71 9.74 15.21
C SER A 151 4.57 10.16 14.29
N ALA A 152 4.60 9.65 13.08
CA ALA A 152 3.50 9.68 12.15
C ALA A 152 3.29 8.28 11.56
N VAL A 153 2.14 8.05 10.94
CA VAL A 153 1.85 6.83 10.18
C VAL A 153 1.61 7.22 8.73
N LEU A 154 2.25 6.54 7.78
CA LEU A 154 1.83 6.58 6.38
C LEU A 154 0.76 5.52 6.16
N TRP A 155 -0.50 5.93 6.22
CA TRP A 155 -1.64 5.12 5.83
C TRP A 155 -1.61 4.88 4.31
N VAL A 156 -1.49 3.60 3.93
CA VAL A 156 -1.32 3.17 2.53
C VAL A 156 -2.60 2.60 1.92
N GLN A 157 -3.75 2.89 2.53
CA GLN A 157 -5.09 2.57 2.01
C GLN A 157 -5.89 3.88 1.91
N SER A 158 -7.12 3.84 1.43
CA SER A 158 -8.00 5.02 1.38
C SER A 158 -8.37 5.55 2.77
N CYS A 159 -8.71 6.85 2.87
CA CYS A 159 -9.30 7.45 4.06
C CYS A 159 -10.64 6.79 4.40
N ALA A 160 -11.39 6.35 3.40
CA ALA A 160 -12.59 5.54 3.58
C ALA A 160 -12.31 4.28 4.40
N VAL A 161 -11.28 3.53 4.04
CA VAL A 161 -10.89 2.32 4.76
C VAL A 161 -10.35 2.63 6.16
N PHE A 162 -9.60 3.73 6.34
CA PHE A 162 -9.25 4.21 7.68
C PHE A 162 -10.49 4.43 8.54
N SER A 163 -11.51 5.11 8.00
CA SER A 163 -12.74 5.39 8.72
C SER A 163 -13.48 4.12 9.13
N LEU A 164 -13.59 3.15 8.22
CA LEU A 164 -14.22 1.85 8.50
C LEU A 164 -13.52 1.12 9.65
N TYR A 165 -12.20 1.02 9.61
CA TYR A 165 -11.44 0.40 10.70
C TYR A 165 -11.57 1.18 12.02
N TYR A 166 -11.47 2.51 11.97
CA TYR A 166 -11.53 3.35 13.16
C TYR A 166 -12.87 3.19 13.89
N HIS A 167 -13.99 3.27 13.16
CA HIS A 167 -15.32 3.10 13.74
C HIS A 167 -15.54 1.68 14.28
N ARG A 168 -15.05 0.66 13.58
CA ARG A 168 -15.18 -0.74 14.04
C ARG A 168 -14.39 -1.05 15.30
N VAL A 169 -13.14 -0.59 15.35
CA VAL A 169 -12.21 -0.89 16.46
C VAL A 169 -12.60 -0.14 17.74
N HIS A 170 -13.13 1.08 17.61
CA HIS A 170 -13.59 1.89 18.73
C HIS A 170 -15.07 1.66 19.10
N GLY A 171 -15.77 0.73 18.43
CA GLY A 171 -17.16 0.39 18.74
C GLY A 171 -18.15 1.55 18.49
N LEU A 172 -17.85 2.39 17.51
CA LEU A 172 -18.66 3.58 17.17
C LEU A 172 -19.83 3.27 16.22
N VAL A 173 -19.81 2.08 15.62
CA VAL A 173 -20.85 1.59 14.73
C VAL A 173 -20.97 0.08 14.89
N GLU A 174 -22.18 -0.45 14.77
CA GLU A 174 -22.43 -1.87 14.67
C GLU A 174 -22.27 -2.30 13.21
N PHE A 175 -21.32 -3.20 12.95
CA PHE A 175 -21.16 -3.78 11.62
C PHE A 175 -22.16 -4.92 11.45
N PRO A 176 -22.85 -5.00 10.30
CA PRO A 176 -23.78 -6.09 10.04
C PRO A 176 -23.07 -7.45 10.01
N PRO A 177 -23.80 -8.54 10.30
CA PRO A 177 -23.29 -9.90 10.12
C PRO A 177 -22.79 -10.14 8.69
N GLU A 178 -21.75 -10.96 8.54
CA GLU A 178 -21.13 -11.21 7.24
C GLU A 178 -22.07 -11.92 6.24
N ASP A 179 -23.03 -12.69 6.74
CA ASP A 179 -24.02 -13.42 5.95
C ASP A 179 -25.27 -12.58 5.58
N ASP A 180 -25.41 -11.38 6.13
CA ASP A 180 -26.50 -10.44 5.79
C ASP A 180 -26.11 -9.55 4.59
N LEU A 181 -26.26 -10.11 3.39
CA LEU A 181 -25.91 -9.44 2.13
C LEU A 181 -26.82 -8.25 1.78
N ASP A 182 -28.00 -8.16 2.40
CA ASP A 182 -28.95 -7.07 2.19
C ASP A 182 -28.67 -5.86 3.09
N ALA A 183 -28.01 -6.10 4.24
CA ALA A 183 -27.64 -5.05 5.18
C ALA A 183 -26.76 -3.97 4.55
N ARG A 184 -26.96 -2.73 5.04
CA ARG A 184 -26.23 -1.54 4.60
C ARG A 184 -25.56 -0.86 5.78
N LEU A 185 -24.25 -0.76 5.72
CA LEU A 185 -23.44 0.05 6.63
C LEU A 185 -23.46 1.50 6.15
N THR A 186 -23.70 2.42 7.07
CA THR A 186 -23.62 3.86 6.80
C THR A 186 -22.67 4.51 7.79
N LEU A 187 -21.75 5.32 7.28
CA LEU A 187 -20.81 6.10 8.08
C LEU A 187 -20.76 7.54 7.56
N PRO A 188 -20.54 8.53 8.43
CA PRO A 188 -20.37 9.91 8.01
C PRO A 188 -19.26 10.06 6.96
N GLY A 189 -19.54 10.79 5.87
CA GLY A 189 -18.61 11.04 4.78
C GLY A 189 -18.39 9.88 3.81
N LEU A 190 -19.16 8.78 3.93
CA LEU A 190 -19.07 7.61 3.05
C LEU A 190 -20.44 7.25 2.44
N PRO A 191 -20.47 6.68 1.23
CA PRO A 191 -21.68 6.10 0.67
C PRO A 191 -22.13 4.88 1.48
N ALA A 192 -23.39 4.47 1.31
CA ALA A 192 -23.91 3.26 1.94
C ALA A 192 -23.27 2.02 1.32
N MET A 193 -22.71 1.14 2.15
CA MET A 193 -21.95 -0.03 1.73
C MET A 193 -22.67 -1.33 2.09
N SER A 194 -22.62 -2.34 1.24
CA SER A 194 -22.94 -3.71 1.65
C SER A 194 -21.78 -4.32 2.42
N VAL A 195 -22.03 -5.48 3.03
CA VAL A 195 -20.96 -6.32 3.60
C VAL A 195 -19.90 -6.68 2.55
N ALA A 196 -20.27 -6.85 1.27
CA ALA A 196 -19.32 -7.18 0.22
C ALA A 196 -18.38 -6.01 -0.15
N ASP A 197 -18.67 -4.79 0.32
CA ASP A 197 -17.88 -3.59 0.03
C ASP A 197 -16.94 -3.19 1.18
N VAL A 198 -17.11 -3.74 2.37
CA VAL A 198 -16.24 -3.42 3.51
C VAL A 198 -14.90 -4.17 3.40
N PRO A 199 -13.82 -3.67 4.02
CA PRO A 199 -12.53 -4.34 3.98
C PRO A 199 -12.61 -5.73 4.58
N SER A 200 -12.02 -6.73 3.92
CA SER A 200 -12.09 -8.12 4.39
C SER A 200 -11.48 -8.30 5.78
N PHE A 201 -10.52 -7.44 6.19
CA PHE A 201 -9.96 -7.48 7.54
C PHE A 201 -10.98 -7.16 8.66
N LEU A 202 -12.19 -6.73 8.32
CA LEU A 202 -13.31 -6.58 9.26
C LEU A 202 -14.25 -7.79 9.28
N LEU A 203 -14.09 -8.73 8.35
CA LEU A 203 -14.95 -9.89 8.17
C LEU A 203 -14.36 -11.12 8.87
N PRO A 204 -15.19 -11.89 9.62
CA PRO A 204 -14.78 -13.15 10.24
C PRO A 204 -14.16 -14.17 9.29
N SER A 205 -14.58 -14.21 8.01
CA SER A 205 -14.08 -15.19 7.04
C SER A 205 -12.68 -14.91 6.49
N ASN A 206 -12.08 -13.77 6.82
CA ASN A 206 -10.79 -13.37 6.28
C ASN A 206 -9.65 -14.29 6.73
N PRO A 207 -8.87 -14.87 5.81
CA PRO A 207 -7.83 -15.84 6.17
C PRO A 207 -6.55 -15.19 6.73
N TYR A 208 -6.33 -13.89 6.51
CA TYR A 208 -5.11 -13.18 6.88
C TYR A 208 -5.19 -12.56 8.28
N MET A 209 -5.34 -13.40 9.30
CA MET A 209 -5.60 -12.93 10.67
C MET A 209 -4.45 -12.10 11.25
N SER A 210 -3.20 -12.44 10.96
CA SER A 210 -2.03 -11.67 11.43
C SER A 210 -2.00 -10.24 10.88
N LEU A 211 -2.39 -10.03 9.61
CA LEU A 211 -2.55 -8.71 9.00
C LEU A 211 -3.72 -7.94 9.61
N THR A 212 -4.84 -8.62 9.85
CA THR A 212 -6.00 -8.05 10.54
C THR A 212 -5.62 -7.55 11.94
N GLU A 213 -4.92 -8.37 12.72
CA GLU A 213 -4.46 -8.01 14.06
C GLU A 213 -3.53 -6.81 14.04
N ALA A 214 -2.58 -6.75 13.10
CA ALA A 214 -1.66 -5.63 12.96
C ALA A 214 -2.37 -4.30 12.65
N ILE A 215 -3.31 -4.31 11.70
CA ILE A 215 -4.09 -3.10 11.35
C ILE A 215 -4.97 -2.66 12.51
N GLN A 216 -5.69 -3.58 13.15
CA GLN A 216 -6.52 -3.23 14.31
C GLN A 216 -5.66 -2.72 15.47
N GLN A 217 -4.47 -3.29 15.67
CA GLN A 217 -3.54 -2.81 16.68
C GLN A 217 -3.03 -1.40 16.36
N GLN A 218 -2.72 -1.12 15.10
CA GLN A 218 -2.32 0.23 14.67
C GLN A 218 -3.44 1.24 14.92
N ILE A 219 -4.69 0.88 14.66
CA ILE A 219 -5.85 1.75 14.93
C ILE A 219 -6.04 1.98 16.43
N ARG A 220 -5.82 0.95 17.27
CA ARG A 220 -5.89 1.08 18.74
C ARG A 220 -4.82 2.00 19.34
N THR A 221 -3.67 2.15 18.67
CA THR A 221 -2.55 2.99 19.13
C THR A 221 -2.35 4.23 18.27
N ILE A 222 -3.29 4.53 17.36
CA ILE A 222 -3.13 5.60 16.38
C ILE A 222 -3.05 6.97 17.05
N ASP A 223 -3.66 7.13 18.22
CA ASP A 223 -3.64 8.34 19.03
C ASP A 223 -2.23 8.75 19.50
N LYS A 224 -1.29 7.80 19.52
CA LYS A 224 0.12 8.08 19.82
C LYS A 224 0.85 8.75 18.65
N ALA A 225 0.32 8.64 17.43
CA ALA A 225 0.87 9.32 16.27
C ALA A 225 0.43 10.79 16.27
N THR A 226 1.36 11.69 15.99
CA THR A 226 1.08 13.13 15.85
C THR A 226 0.29 13.42 14.57
N TRP A 227 0.57 12.69 13.50
CA TRP A 227 -0.10 12.82 12.20
C TRP A 227 -0.33 11.46 11.55
N VAL A 228 -1.39 11.36 10.76
CA VAL A 228 -1.59 10.25 9.82
C VAL A 228 -1.47 10.82 8.42
N PHE A 229 -0.35 10.57 7.75
CA PHE A 229 -0.23 10.84 6.32
C PHE A 229 -0.99 9.78 5.56
N VAL A 230 -1.77 10.18 4.55
CA VAL A 230 -2.50 9.22 3.72
C VAL A 230 -1.99 9.31 2.30
N ASN A 231 -1.70 8.18 1.67
CA ASN A 231 -1.46 8.13 0.24
C ASN A 231 -2.76 8.43 -0.52
N SER A 232 -3.24 9.66 -0.50
CA SER A 232 -4.48 10.10 -1.15
C SER A 232 -4.41 11.62 -1.33
N PHE A 233 -5.44 12.23 -1.92
CA PHE A 233 -5.53 13.67 -2.11
C PHE A 233 -6.91 14.18 -1.73
N THR A 234 -6.98 15.43 -1.27
CA THR A 234 -8.18 16.01 -0.65
C THR A 234 -9.37 16.04 -1.59
N GLU A 235 -9.19 16.27 -2.88
CA GLU A 235 -10.27 16.30 -3.88
C GLU A 235 -10.95 14.94 -4.04
N LEU A 236 -10.25 13.84 -3.79
CA LEU A 236 -10.81 12.48 -3.88
C LEU A 236 -11.60 12.09 -2.63
N GLU A 237 -11.12 12.47 -1.44
CA GLU A 237 -11.62 11.92 -0.17
C GLU A 237 -12.04 12.99 0.85
N ARG A 238 -12.42 14.20 0.40
CA ARG A 238 -12.76 15.34 1.27
C ARG A 238 -13.78 14.97 2.34
N ASP A 239 -14.89 14.37 1.94
CA ASP A 239 -16.06 14.19 2.80
C ASP A 239 -15.75 13.25 3.98
N VAL A 240 -15.01 12.17 3.74
CA VAL A 240 -14.57 11.26 4.81
C VAL A 240 -13.51 11.90 5.71
N VAL A 241 -12.58 12.70 5.16
CA VAL A 241 -11.57 13.41 5.96
C VAL A 241 -12.24 14.44 6.88
N ASP A 242 -13.22 15.19 6.38
CA ASP A 242 -13.98 16.15 7.17
C ASP A 242 -14.86 15.47 8.22
N ALA A 243 -15.49 14.35 7.87
CA ALA A 243 -16.26 13.54 8.81
C ALA A 243 -15.42 13.00 9.98
N LEU A 244 -14.20 12.51 9.69
CA LEU A 244 -13.29 11.98 10.72
C LEU A 244 -12.87 13.03 11.75
N ARG A 245 -12.77 14.31 11.37
CA ARG A 245 -12.49 15.41 12.30
C ARG A 245 -13.61 15.63 13.33
N GLY A 246 -14.83 15.20 12.99
CA GLY A 246 -16.02 15.30 13.85
C GLY A 246 -16.24 14.10 14.77
N VAL A 247 -15.40 13.06 14.68
CA VAL A 247 -15.57 11.84 15.50
C VAL A 247 -15.25 12.13 16.97
N ALA A 248 -16.24 11.88 17.82
CA ALA A 248 -16.18 12.18 19.26
C ALA A 248 -15.59 11.01 20.09
N THR A 249 -14.33 10.67 19.84
CA THR A 249 -13.53 9.80 20.69
C THR A 249 -12.63 10.60 21.63
N SER A 250 -12.17 9.96 22.71
CA SER A 250 -11.21 10.55 23.65
C SER A 250 -10.07 9.55 23.87
N PRO A 251 -8.87 9.80 23.33
CA PRO A 251 -8.49 10.93 22.48
C PRO A 251 -9.17 10.90 21.08
N PRO A 252 -9.31 12.06 20.41
CA PRO A 252 -9.79 12.12 19.04
C PRO A 252 -8.79 11.44 18.08
N PRO A 253 -9.22 11.05 16.87
CA PRO A 253 -8.28 10.59 15.85
C PRO A 253 -7.25 11.70 15.54
N PRO A 254 -5.97 11.35 15.29
CA PRO A 254 -5.01 12.32 14.81
C PRO A 254 -5.45 12.94 13.48
N PRO A 255 -4.93 14.13 13.12
CA PRO A 255 -5.22 14.71 11.82
C PRO A 255 -4.76 13.80 10.67
N LEU A 256 -5.71 13.41 9.82
CA LEU A 256 -5.41 12.80 8.53
C LEU A 256 -4.99 13.88 7.53
N ILE A 257 -3.82 13.68 6.93
CA ILE A 257 -3.22 14.60 5.96
C ILE A 257 -2.99 13.82 4.66
N PRO A 258 -3.85 13.99 3.65
CA PRO A 258 -3.59 13.47 2.31
C PRO A 258 -2.31 14.08 1.74
N VAL A 259 -1.33 13.24 1.38
CA VAL A 259 -0.01 13.65 0.83
C VAL A 259 0.27 13.08 -0.56
N GLY A 260 -0.74 12.43 -1.14
CA GLY A 260 -0.70 11.75 -2.42
C GLY A 260 -1.29 12.58 -3.58
N PRO A 261 -1.59 11.91 -4.71
CA PRO A 261 -1.24 10.51 -4.96
C PRO A 261 0.28 10.38 -4.98
N LEU A 262 0.83 9.42 -4.24
CA LEU A 262 2.26 9.11 -4.22
C LEU A 262 2.53 8.21 -5.43
N ILE A 263 2.56 8.82 -6.61
CA ILE A 263 2.83 8.21 -7.91
C ILE A 263 4.00 8.93 -8.60
N GLU A 264 4.66 8.25 -9.52
CA GLU A 264 5.79 8.70 -10.33
C GLU A 264 5.57 8.35 -11.80
N LEU A 265 4.79 9.20 -12.47
CA LEU A 265 4.45 9.00 -13.89
C LEU A 265 5.67 9.16 -14.83
N GLU A 266 6.73 9.82 -14.36
CA GLU A 266 7.98 10.00 -15.12
C GLU A 266 8.99 8.93 -14.72
N GLY A 267 9.34 8.04 -15.67
CA GLY A 267 10.13 6.84 -15.42
C GLY A 267 11.58 7.04 -14.97
N ASP A 268 12.08 8.28 -14.89
CA ASP A 268 13.49 8.59 -14.60
C ASP A 268 13.70 9.00 -13.12
N ALA A 269 13.36 8.10 -12.20
CA ALA A 269 13.66 8.30 -10.79
C ALA A 269 15.09 7.84 -10.46
N ALA A 270 15.92 8.73 -9.94
CA ALA A 270 17.26 8.42 -9.42
C ALA A 270 17.26 7.37 -8.29
N VAL A 271 16.10 7.14 -7.67
CA VAL A 271 15.88 6.19 -6.57
C VAL A 271 14.58 5.43 -6.84
N ARG A 272 14.70 4.13 -7.12
CA ARG A 272 13.57 3.20 -7.34
C ARG A 272 13.39 2.25 -6.16
N GLY A 273 12.16 1.75 -6.00
CA GLY A 273 11.77 0.85 -4.91
C GLY A 273 11.32 -0.53 -5.39
N ASP A 274 11.47 -0.84 -6.68
CA ASP A 274 11.03 -2.10 -7.25
C ASP A 274 11.89 -3.25 -6.74
N MET A 275 11.31 -4.25 -6.09
CA MET A 275 12.04 -5.45 -5.65
C MET A 275 12.18 -6.51 -6.75
N ILE A 276 11.47 -6.34 -7.86
CA ILE A 276 11.60 -7.18 -9.06
C ILE A 276 11.92 -6.24 -10.23
N ARG A 277 12.94 -6.57 -11.01
CA ARG A 277 13.26 -5.80 -12.21
C ARG A 277 12.07 -5.87 -13.19
N ALA A 278 11.57 -4.71 -13.59
CA ALA A 278 10.54 -4.60 -14.61
C ALA A 278 11.04 -5.16 -15.96
N ALA A 279 10.13 -5.72 -16.75
CA ALA A 279 10.44 -6.09 -18.12
C ALA A 279 10.65 -4.83 -18.97
N ASP A 280 11.78 -4.79 -19.68
CA ASP A 280 12.24 -3.60 -20.42
C ASP A 280 11.51 -3.44 -21.78
N ASP A 281 10.75 -4.45 -22.21
CA ASP A 281 10.10 -4.56 -23.51
C ASP A 281 8.58 -4.27 -23.49
N CYS A 282 7.98 -4.06 -22.31
CA CYS A 282 6.53 -3.82 -22.21
C CYS A 282 6.07 -2.61 -23.03
N VAL A 283 6.78 -1.49 -22.96
CA VAL A 283 6.40 -0.26 -23.68
C VAL A 283 6.55 -0.45 -25.19
N GLY A 284 7.68 -1.00 -25.63
CA GLY A 284 7.89 -1.30 -27.06
C GLY A 284 6.87 -2.28 -27.63
N TRP A 285 6.43 -3.27 -26.84
CA TRP A 285 5.35 -4.16 -27.25
C TRP A 285 3.99 -3.45 -27.35
N LEU A 286 3.70 -2.51 -26.44
CA LEU A 286 2.47 -1.70 -26.50
C LEU A 286 2.43 -0.75 -27.70
N ASP A 287 3.59 -0.24 -28.16
CA ASP A 287 3.70 0.60 -29.36
C ASP A 287 3.25 -0.12 -30.65
N GLU A 288 3.29 -1.46 -30.67
CA GLU A 288 2.87 -2.29 -31.81
C GLU A 288 1.34 -2.48 -31.90
N HIS A 289 0.59 -1.97 -30.91
CA HIS A 289 -0.86 -2.15 -30.83
C HIS A 289 -1.65 -0.84 -31.03
N PRO A 290 -2.83 -0.89 -31.67
CA PRO A 290 -3.67 0.30 -31.84
C PRO A 290 -4.09 0.92 -30.49
N PRO A 291 -4.40 2.23 -30.47
CA PRO A 291 -4.95 2.88 -29.27
C PRO A 291 -6.17 2.15 -28.72
N ARG A 292 -6.28 2.06 -27.39
CA ARG A 292 -7.40 1.44 -26.66
C ARG A 292 -7.76 0.03 -27.16
N SER A 293 -6.75 -0.80 -27.43
CA SER A 293 -6.94 -2.18 -27.88
C SER A 293 -6.48 -3.23 -26.87
N VAL A 294 -5.52 -2.90 -26.00
CA VAL A 294 -4.84 -3.82 -25.09
C VAL A 294 -5.56 -3.93 -23.74
N VAL A 295 -5.76 -5.14 -23.25
CA VAL A 295 -6.15 -5.39 -21.86
C VAL A 295 -4.89 -5.53 -21.01
N TYR A 296 -4.66 -4.61 -20.07
CA TYR A 296 -3.62 -4.80 -19.07
C TYR A 296 -4.19 -5.59 -17.89
N ALA A 297 -3.49 -6.60 -17.39
CA ALA A 297 -3.92 -7.40 -16.25
C ALA A 297 -2.79 -7.52 -15.22
N SER A 298 -3.06 -7.15 -13.96
CA SER A 298 -2.12 -7.28 -12.84
C SER A 298 -2.88 -7.35 -11.52
N LEU A 299 -2.63 -8.42 -10.74
CA LEU A 299 -3.27 -8.64 -9.44
C LEU A 299 -2.34 -8.30 -8.27
N GLY A 300 -1.29 -7.52 -8.53
CA GLY A 300 -0.34 -7.09 -7.50
C GLY A 300 0.67 -8.15 -7.10
N SER A 301 1.48 -7.84 -6.08
CA SER A 301 2.61 -8.67 -5.67
C SER A 301 2.25 -9.71 -4.59
N VAL A 302 1.14 -9.51 -3.87
CA VAL A 302 0.79 -10.31 -2.68
C VAL A 302 -0.36 -11.29 -2.94
N VAL A 303 -1.21 -11.03 -3.94
CA VAL A 303 -2.27 -11.96 -4.34
C VAL A 303 -1.63 -13.22 -4.93
N VAL A 304 -2.08 -14.37 -4.46
CA VAL A 304 -1.75 -15.69 -5.01
C VAL A 304 -3.04 -16.31 -5.48
N LEU A 305 -3.17 -16.48 -6.80
CA LEU A 305 -4.30 -17.18 -7.39
C LEU A 305 -4.11 -18.70 -7.31
N SER A 306 -5.21 -19.42 -7.12
CA SER A 306 -5.26 -20.86 -7.30
C SER A 306 -5.02 -21.25 -8.77
N ALA A 307 -4.64 -22.50 -9.01
CA ALA A 307 -4.48 -23.01 -10.37
C ALA A 307 -5.77 -22.88 -11.22
N GLY A 308 -6.94 -23.04 -10.59
CA GLY A 308 -8.23 -22.85 -11.24
C GLY A 308 -8.46 -21.41 -11.68
N GLU A 309 -8.19 -20.44 -10.80
CA GLU A 309 -8.33 -19.01 -11.13
C GLU A 309 -7.33 -18.56 -12.19
N VAL A 310 -6.09 -19.06 -12.15
CA VAL A 310 -5.10 -18.79 -13.21
C VAL A 310 -5.59 -19.35 -14.55
N ALA A 311 -6.15 -20.55 -14.58
CA ALA A 311 -6.69 -21.16 -15.79
C ALA A 311 -7.91 -20.39 -16.35
N GLU A 312 -8.84 -19.99 -15.48
CA GLU A 312 -10.00 -19.17 -15.88
C GLU A 312 -9.58 -17.78 -16.37
N MET A 313 -8.62 -17.14 -15.71
CA MET A 313 -8.07 -15.85 -16.16
C MET A 313 -7.38 -15.98 -17.52
N ALA A 314 -6.57 -17.02 -17.71
CA ALA A 314 -5.94 -17.32 -19.00
C ALA A 314 -6.99 -17.55 -20.09
N HIS A 315 -8.03 -18.35 -19.81
CA HIS A 315 -9.13 -18.60 -20.74
C HIS A 315 -9.89 -17.31 -21.07
N GLY A 316 -10.26 -16.53 -20.05
CA GLY A 316 -10.94 -15.24 -20.19
C GLY A 316 -10.17 -14.30 -21.09
N LEU A 317 -8.89 -14.02 -20.78
CA LEU A 317 -8.02 -13.17 -21.60
C LEU A 317 -7.89 -13.69 -23.03
N ALA A 318 -7.65 -14.99 -23.21
CA ALA A 318 -7.53 -15.60 -24.53
C ALA A 318 -8.82 -15.45 -25.36
N SER A 319 -9.99 -15.66 -24.75
CA SER A 319 -11.30 -15.66 -25.42
C SER A 319 -11.75 -14.28 -25.90
N THR A 320 -11.22 -13.19 -25.31
CA THR A 320 -11.53 -11.82 -25.76
C THR A 320 -11.10 -11.56 -27.22
N GLY A 321 -10.13 -12.33 -27.74
CA GLY A 321 -9.49 -12.08 -29.02
C GLY A 321 -8.69 -10.76 -29.08
N ARG A 322 -8.57 -10.04 -27.96
CA ARG A 322 -7.84 -8.77 -27.86
C ARG A 322 -6.37 -9.01 -27.50
N PRO A 323 -5.48 -8.07 -27.83
CA PRO A 323 -4.14 -8.08 -27.27
C PRO A 323 -4.21 -7.85 -25.76
N PHE A 324 -3.31 -8.47 -25.01
CA PHE A 324 -3.24 -8.31 -23.56
C PHE A 324 -1.80 -8.37 -23.04
N LEU A 325 -1.53 -7.59 -22.00
CA LEU A 325 -0.31 -7.64 -21.20
C LEU A 325 -0.68 -8.13 -19.80
N TRP A 326 -0.18 -9.29 -19.40
CA TRP A 326 -0.51 -9.90 -18.11
C TRP A 326 0.73 -10.05 -17.23
N VAL A 327 0.70 -9.46 -16.04
CA VAL A 327 1.71 -9.65 -15.00
C VAL A 327 1.40 -10.94 -14.25
N VAL A 328 2.26 -11.95 -14.42
CA VAL A 328 2.16 -13.26 -13.77
C VAL A 328 3.45 -13.54 -13.04
N ARG A 329 3.36 -13.68 -11.71
CA ARG A 329 4.52 -13.98 -10.88
C ARG A 329 5.23 -15.28 -11.32
N PRO A 330 6.55 -15.39 -11.12
CA PRO A 330 7.31 -16.58 -11.53
C PRO A 330 6.76 -17.91 -10.98
N ASP A 331 6.24 -17.92 -9.75
CA ASP A 331 5.64 -19.09 -9.11
C ASP A 331 4.26 -19.44 -9.69
N SER A 332 3.44 -18.44 -10.04
CA SER A 332 2.15 -18.66 -10.72
C SER A 332 2.30 -19.01 -12.20
N ARG A 333 3.45 -18.70 -12.82
CA ARG A 333 3.68 -18.99 -14.25
C ARG A 333 3.60 -20.48 -14.57
N ALA A 334 4.01 -21.33 -13.62
CA ALA A 334 3.93 -22.78 -13.76
C ALA A 334 2.48 -23.33 -13.75
N LEU A 335 1.50 -22.51 -13.32
CA LEU A 335 0.09 -22.87 -13.27
C LEU A 335 -0.67 -22.50 -14.56
N LEU A 336 -0.01 -21.87 -15.53
CA LEU A 336 -0.62 -21.55 -16.81
C LEU A 336 -1.00 -22.84 -17.55
N PRO A 337 -2.16 -22.87 -18.24
CA PRO A 337 -2.56 -24.04 -19.03
C PRO A 337 -1.51 -24.41 -20.09
N GLU A 338 -1.35 -25.71 -20.34
CA GLU A 338 -0.43 -26.21 -21.36
C GLU A 338 -0.76 -25.60 -22.74
N GLY A 339 0.26 -25.15 -23.47
CA GLY A 339 0.11 -24.51 -24.78
C GLY A 339 -0.51 -23.11 -24.77
N PHE A 340 -0.84 -22.54 -23.60
CA PHE A 340 -1.43 -21.20 -23.50
C PHE A 340 -0.56 -20.12 -24.15
N LEU A 341 0.74 -20.08 -23.81
CA LEU A 341 1.67 -19.08 -24.31
C LEU A 341 1.81 -19.13 -25.85
N ASP A 342 1.81 -20.33 -26.43
CA ASP A 342 1.85 -20.51 -27.88
C ASP A 342 0.53 -20.08 -28.54
N ALA A 343 -0.61 -20.41 -27.93
CA ALA A 343 -1.94 -20.06 -28.44
C ALA A 343 -2.23 -18.53 -28.42
N VAL A 344 -1.49 -17.77 -27.60
CA VAL A 344 -1.61 -16.31 -27.51
C VAL A 344 -0.41 -15.58 -28.09
N ALA A 345 0.56 -16.27 -28.69
CA ALA A 345 1.74 -15.64 -29.26
C ALA A 345 1.39 -14.51 -30.25
N GLY A 346 2.07 -13.37 -30.13
CA GLY A 346 1.83 -12.18 -30.95
C GLY A 346 0.67 -11.29 -30.51
N ARG A 347 -0.18 -11.74 -29.57
CA ARG A 347 -1.26 -10.91 -28.98
C ARG A 347 -1.21 -10.86 -27.46
N GLY A 348 -0.64 -11.87 -26.81
CA GLY A 348 -0.49 -11.95 -25.36
C GLY A 348 0.98 -11.81 -24.96
N MET A 349 1.26 -10.87 -24.07
CA MET A 349 2.55 -10.72 -23.41
C MET A 349 2.40 -11.06 -21.93
N VAL A 350 3.19 -12.02 -21.43
CA VAL A 350 3.14 -12.46 -20.04
C VAL A 350 4.48 -12.24 -19.37
N VAL A 351 4.55 -11.28 -18.45
CA VAL A 351 5.79 -10.83 -17.77
C VAL A 351 5.73 -11.06 -16.25
N PRO A 352 6.87 -11.24 -15.56
CA PRO A 352 6.90 -11.37 -14.10
C PRO A 352 6.63 -10.05 -13.37
N TRP A 353 6.98 -8.92 -14.00
CA TRP A 353 6.78 -7.57 -13.48
C TRP A 353 6.73 -6.59 -14.65
N SER A 354 5.89 -5.56 -14.55
CA SER A 354 5.73 -4.52 -15.57
C SER A 354 6.13 -3.16 -15.02
N PRO A 355 6.53 -2.20 -15.88
CA PRO A 355 6.59 -0.79 -15.50
C PRO A 355 5.16 -0.22 -15.45
N GLN A 356 4.37 -0.64 -14.45
CA GLN A 356 2.91 -0.45 -14.41
C GLN A 356 2.46 0.99 -14.69
N GLU A 357 3.13 2.00 -14.14
CA GLU A 357 2.77 3.41 -14.35
C GLU A 357 2.89 3.80 -15.84
N GLN A 358 3.97 3.38 -16.51
CA GLN A 358 4.18 3.63 -17.94
C GLN A 358 3.18 2.84 -18.79
N VAL A 359 2.86 1.61 -18.38
CA VAL A 359 1.84 0.79 -19.03
C VAL A 359 0.47 1.46 -18.94
N LEU A 360 0.06 1.91 -17.74
CA LEU A 360 -1.26 2.50 -17.52
C LEU A 360 -1.47 3.80 -18.30
N VAL A 361 -0.45 4.65 -18.41
CA VAL A 361 -0.57 5.89 -19.21
C VAL A 361 -0.39 5.65 -20.73
N HIS A 362 -0.11 4.42 -21.16
CA HIS A 362 0.13 4.12 -22.56
C HIS A 362 -1.17 4.18 -23.39
N PRO A 363 -1.21 4.88 -24.54
CA PRO A 363 -2.42 5.02 -25.36
C PRO A 363 -3.06 3.72 -25.86
N ALA A 364 -2.27 2.64 -25.99
CA ALA A 364 -2.76 1.32 -26.41
C ALA A 364 -3.65 0.64 -25.36
N VAL A 365 -3.52 0.99 -24.07
CA VAL A 365 -4.29 0.36 -22.99
C VAL A 365 -5.75 0.77 -23.07
N ALA A 366 -6.63 -0.23 -23.17
CA ALA A 366 -8.08 -0.08 -23.24
C ALA A 366 -8.71 -0.10 -21.85
N CYS A 367 -8.28 -1.05 -21.03
CA CYS A 367 -8.74 -1.24 -19.66
C CYS A 367 -7.67 -1.97 -18.83
N PHE A 368 -7.85 -1.91 -17.52
CA PHE A 368 -7.00 -2.56 -16.53
C PHE A 368 -7.79 -3.56 -15.69
N LEU A 369 -7.50 -4.84 -15.83
CA LEU A 369 -7.95 -5.89 -14.92
C LEU A 369 -7.05 -5.89 -13.69
N THR A 370 -7.63 -5.55 -12.54
CA THR A 370 -6.88 -5.32 -11.31
C THR A 370 -7.60 -5.85 -10.09
N HIS A 371 -6.82 -6.29 -9.12
CA HIS A 371 -7.32 -6.59 -7.78
C HIS A 371 -7.74 -5.35 -6.99
N CYS A 372 -7.60 -4.13 -7.52
CA CYS A 372 -8.01 -2.88 -6.87
C CYS A 372 -7.25 -2.55 -5.58
N GLY A 373 -6.02 -3.02 -5.40
CA GLY A 373 -5.17 -2.52 -4.30
C GLY A 373 -4.91 -1.01 -4.44
N TRP A 374 -4.88 -0.30 -3.32
CA TRP A 374 -4.96 1.17 -3.30
C TRP A 374 -3.93 1.92 -4.16
N ASN A 375 -2.68 1.46 -4.23
CA ASN A 375 -1.68 2.11 -5.11
C ASN A 375 -2.09 2.04 -6.58
N SER A 376 -2.49 0.85 -7.04
CA SER A 376 -2.97 0.64 -8.41
C SER A 376 -4.25 1.44 -8.66
N THR A 377 -5.12 1.56 -7.65
CA THR A 377 -6.32 2.41 -7.72
C THR A 377 -5.95 3.87 -8.01
N LEU A 378 -5.01 4.46 -7.27
CA LEU A 378 -4.56 5.83 -7.52
C LEU A 378 -3.86 6.00 -8.87
N GLU A 379 -3.01 5.05 -9.26
CA GLU A 379 -2.33 5.06 -10.57
C GLU A 379 -3.36 5.00 -11.71
N THR A 380 -4.43 4.23 -11.53
CA THR A 380 -5.52 4.11 -12.51
C THR A 380 -6.37 5.37 -12.59
N VAL A 381 -6.72 5.96 -11.45
CA VAL A 381 -7.43 7.25 -11.38
C VAL A 381 -6.60 8.35 -12.08
N ALA A 382 -5.28 8.39 -11.83
CA ALA A 382 -4.40 9.35 -12.48
C ALA A 382 -4.25 9.13 -13.98
N ALA A 383 -4.22 7.87 -14.44
CA ALA A 383 -4.12 7.51 -15.86
C ALA A 383 -5.47 7.64 -16.62
N GLY A 384 -6.61 7.63 -15.92
CA GLY A 384 -7.93 7.68 -16.53
C GLY A 384 -8.29 6.41 -17.33
N VAL A 385 -7.81 5.24 -16.89
CA VAL A 385 -8.03 3.96 -17.55
C VAL A 385 -9.23 3.23 -16.93
N PRO A 386 -10.17 2.71 -17.74
CA PRO A 386 -11.27 1.91 -17.22
C PRO A 386 -10.81 0.63 -16.52
N VAL A 387 -11.48 0.22 -15.44
CA VAL A 387 -11.12 -0.98 -14.66
C VAL A 387 -12.07 -2.15 -14.87
N VAL A 388 -11.50 -3.34 -14.86
CA VAL A 388 -12.21 -4.59 -14.56
C VAL A 388 -11.77 -5.01 -13.16
N ALA A 389 -12.60 -4.69 -12.17
CA ALA A 389 -12.29 -4.91 -10.77
C ALA A 389 -12.46 -6.39 -10.39
N PHE A 390 -11.39 -6.97 -9.85
CA PHE A 390 -11.30 -8.36 -9.41
C PHE A 390 -10.72 -8.42 -7.98
N PRO A 391 -11.39 -7.83 -6.97
CA PRO A 391 -10.88 -7.74 -5.62
C PRO A 391 -10.75 -9.12 -4.96
N GLN A 392 -9.83 -9.25 -4.01
CA GLN A 392 -9.50 -10.51 -3.34
C GLN A 392 -9.58 -10.41 -1.80
N TRP A 393 -8.98 -9.38 -1.20
CA TRP A 393 -8.93 -9.19 0.26
C TRP A 393 -8.44 -7.79 0.64
N GLY A 394 -8.38 -7.47 1.94
CA GLY A 394 -7.93 -6.18 2.44
C GLY A 394 -8.91 -5.06 2.10
N ASP A 395 -8.37 -3.94 1.62
CA ASP A 395 -9.07 -2.74 1.15
C ASP A 395 -9.73 -2.87 -0.24
N GLN A 396 -9.32 -3.90 -1.00
CA GLN A 396 -9.62 -4.06 -2.42
C GLN A 396 -11.12 -4.02 -2.77
N CYS A 397 -11.98 -4.59 -1.93
CA CYS A 397 -13.43 -4.56 -2.17
C CYS A 397 -14.01 -3.15 -2.04
N THR A 398 -13.53 -2.38 -1.06
CA THR A 398 -13.92 -0.99 -0.85
C THR A 398 -13.43 -0.13 -2.01
N ASP A 399 -12.16 -0.28 -2.38
CA ASP A 399 -11.56 0.45 -3.50
C ASP A 399 -12.25 0.12 -4.83
N ALA A 400 -12.61 -1.15 -5.07
CA ALA A 400 -13.38 -1.57 -6.22
C ALA A 400 -14.77 -0.92 -6.28
N MET A 401 -15.47 -0.83 -5.13
CA MET A 401 -16.75 -0.13 -5.04
C MET A 401 -16.59 1.35 -5.41
N PHE A 402 -15.61 2.05 -4.85
CA PHE A 402 -15.37 3.45 -5.20
C PHE A 402 -15.03 3.65 -6.67
N LEU A 403 -14.18 2.81 -7.25
CA LEU A 403 -13.82 2.89 -8.67
C LEU A 403 -15.05 2.70 -9.59
N VAL A 404 -15.95 1.78 -9.24
CA VAL A 404 -17.08 1.39 -10.10
C VAL A 404 -18.29 2.27 -9.86
N ASP A 405 -18.72 2.40 -8.61
CA ASP A 405 -20.02 3.00 -8.25
C ASP A 405 -19.93 4.52 -8.09
N GLU A 406 -18.87 5.02 -7.45
CA GLU A 406 -18.70 6.46 -7.20
C GLU A 406 -17.99 7.18 -8.35
N LEU A 407 -16.94 6.59 -8.91
CA LEU A 407 -16.16 7.20 -9.99
C LEU A 407 -16.63 6.79 -11.40
N GLY A 408 -17.46 5.74 -11.53
CA GLY A 408 -17.95 5.27 -12.83
C GLY A 408 -16.84 4.78 -13.77
N MET A 409 -15.70 4.35 -13.22
CA MET A 409 -14.49 4.03 -13.98
C MET A 409 -14.44 2.57 -14.43
N GLY A 410 -15.42 1.72 -14.14
CA GLY A 410 -15.28 0.33 -14.54
C GLY A 410 -16.47 -0.56 -14.23
N VAL A 411 -16.18 -1.85 -14.19
CA VAL A 411 -17.12 -2.91 -13.81
C VAL A 411 -16.45 -3.82 -12.79
N ARG A 412 -17.21 -4.35 -11.83
CA ARG A 412 -16.73 -5.30 -10.83
C ARG A 412 -17.24 -6.70 -11.14
N HIS A 413 -16.39 -7.70 -10.98
CA HIS A 413 -16.83 -9.09 -10.93
C HIS A 413 -17.51 -9.34 -9.56
N VAL A 414 -18.84 -9.32 -9.51
CA VAL A 414 -19.60 -9.38 -8.25
C VAL A 414 -19.83 -10.82 -7.75
N GLU A 415 -19.80 -11.83 -8.62
CA GLU A 415 -20.41 -13.13 -8.32
C GLU A 415 -19.54 -14.10 -7.50
N ALA A 416 -18.20 -14.02 -7.57
CA ALA A 416 -17.33 -14.98 -6.88
C ALA A 416 -17.43 -14.88 -5.35
N PHE A 417 -17.49 -13.67 -4.78
CA PHE A 417 -17.58 -13.46 -3.33
C PHE A 417 -18.90 -14.00 -2.77
N VAL A 418 -20.03 -13.76 -3.46
CA VAL A 418 -21.34 -14.23 -3.02
C VAL A 418 -21.42 -15.76 -3.02
N GLU A 419 -20.92 -16.42 -4.06
CA GLU A 419 -20.93 -17.89 -4.14
C GLU A 419 -19.93 -18.53 -3.17
N GLU A 420 -18.78 -17.90 -2.92
CA GLU A 420 -17.80 -18.40 -1.95
C GLU A 420 -18.28 -18.21 -0.50
N VAL A 421 -18.89 -17.07 -0.16
CA VAL A 421 -19.53 -16.85 1.15
C VAL A 421 -20.68 -17.83 1.35
N LYS A 422 -21.55 -18.04 0.34
CA LYS A 422 -22.59 -19.08 0.41
C LYS A 422 -22.00 -20.48 0.59
N ALA A 423 -20.92 -20.80 -0.12
CA ALA A 423 -20.26 -22.11 -0.03
C ALA A 423 -19.56 -22.34 1.33
N ARG A 424 -19.04 -21.27 1.97
CA ARG A 424 -18.43 -21.32 3.31
C ARG A 424 -19.50 -21.36 4.41
N ALA A 425 -20.57 -20.57 4.29
CA ALA A 425 -21.72 -20.60 5.20
C ALA A 425 -22.46 -21.94 5.16
N ALA A 426 -22.48 -22.63 4.02
CA ALA A 426 -23.04 -23.99 3.89
C ALA A 426 -22.15 -25.10 4.50
N LYS A 427 -20.89 -24.80 4.83
CA LYS A 427 -19.93 -25.75 5.44
C LYS A 427 -19.78 -25.58 6.95
N ALA A 428 -20.15 -24.42 7.49
CA ALA A 428 -20.27 -24.18 8.93
C ALA A 428 -21.60 -24.75 9.44
#